data_AF-A0A2G9UB31-F1
#
_entry.id   AF-A0A2G9UB31-F1
#
_cell.length_a   1.000
_cell.length_b   1.000
_cell.length_c   1.000
_cell.angle_alpha   90.00
_cell.angle_beta   90.00
_cell.angle_gamma   90.00
#
_symmetry.space_group_name_H-M   'P 1'
#
loop_
_entity.id
_entity.type
_entity.pdbx_description
1 polymer ?
#
loop_
_entity_poly.entity_id
_entity_poly.type
_entity_poly.pdbx_seq_one_letter_code
_entity_poly.pdbx_strand_id
1 'polypeptide(L)' 'MLYPWNPNGSEDAVAAICSQDGRHLAMMPHSDRSFLSWQWAEYPADWKTSENHAAPWIKMFQNAYSWVTEGKSCYSCGFL' A
#
# COMPACT_ATOMS: atom_id res chain seq x y z
N MET A 1 -18.16 8.13 4.30
CA MET A 1 -17.28 9.20 4.83
C MET A 1 -17.52 10.48 4.04
N LEU A 2 -17.32 11.64 4.67
CA LEU A 2 -17.43 12.96 4.02
C LEU A 2 -16.05 13.45 3.55
N TYR A 3 -16.05 14.34 2.55
CA TYR A 3 -14.86 15.08 2.14
C TYR A 3 -14.28 15.87 3.34
N PRO A 4 -12.94 15.93 3.53
CA PRO A 4 -11.88 15.41 2.68
C PRO A 4 -11.42 13.97 3.00
N TRP A 5 -11.96 13.32 4.04
CA TRP A 5 -11.56 11.96 4.43
C TRP A 5 -11.79 10.92 3.32
N ASN A 6 -12.86 11.10 2.54
CA ASN A 6 -13.04 10.47 1.25
C ASN A 6 -12.93 11.55 0.15
N PRO A 7 -11.79 11.68 -0.54
CA PRO A 7 -11.55 12.79 -1.45
C PRO A 7 -12.28 12.66 -2.80
N ASN A 8 -12.70 11.45 -3.18
CA ASN A 8 -13.35 11.18 -4.47
C ASN A 8 -14.84 10.84 -4.33
N GLY A 9 -15.34 10.65 -3.11
CA GLY A 9 -16.74 10.34 -2.85
C GLY A 9 -17.14 8.91 -3.21
N SER A 10 -16.17 7.98 -3.40
CA SER A 10 -16.47 6.57 -3.65
C SER A 10 -17.43 6.01 -2.61
N GLU A 11 -18.40 5.22 -3.07
CA GLU A 11 -19.29 4.46 -2.18
C GLU A 11 -18.45 3.58 -1.25
N ASP A 12 -18.87 3.48 0.01
CA ASP A 12 -18.16 2.79 1.09
C ASP A 12 -16.68 3.21 1.29
N ALA A 13 -16.28 4.36 0.75
CA ALA A 13 -14.88 4.83 0.73
C ALA A 13 -13.90 3.80 0.12
N VAL A 14 -14.36 3.01 -0.86
CA VAL A 14 -13.51 2.04 -1.57
C VAL A 14 -12.42 2.78 -2.36
N ALA A 15 -11.16 2.43 -2.04
CA ALA A 15 -9.98 3.01 -2.67
C ALA A 15 -9.11 1.97 -3.43
N ALA A 16 -9.41 0.68 -3.27
CA ALA A 16 -8.72 -0.42 -3.93
C ALA A 16 -9.65 -1.64 -4.10
N ILE A 17 -9.47 -2.41 -5.17
CA ILE A 17 -10.16 -3.67 -5.43
C ILE A 17 -9.17 -4.70 -5.97
N CYS A 18 -9.45 -5.97 -5.71
CA CYS A 18 -8.61 -7.08 -6.15
C CYS A 18 -9.43 -8.14 -6.88
N SER A 19 -8.80 -8.83 -7.84
CA SER A 19 -9.41 -10.01 -8.48
C SER A 19 -9.65 -11.11 -7.46
N GLN A 20 -10.61 -12.00 -7.74
CA GLN A 20 -10.97 -13.09 -6.83
C GLN A 20 -9.80 -14.03 -6.51
N ASP A 21 -8.87 -14.18 -7.45
CA ASP A 21 -7.66 -14.98 -7.30
C ASP A 21 -6.48 -14.24 -6.65
N GLY A 22 -6.64 -12.96 -6.32
CA GLY A 22 -5.63 -12.15 -5.64
C GLY A 22 -4.49 -11.64 -6.53
N ARG A 23 -4.52 -11.89 -7.85
CA ARG A 23 -3.39 -11.60 -8.76
C ARG A 23 -3.37 -10.19 -9.33
N HIS A 24 -4.52 -9.51 -9.34
CA HIS A 24 -4.66 -8.18 -9.90
C HIS A 24 -5.23 -7.24 -8.84
N LEU A 25 -4.42 -6.27 -8.42
CA LEU A 25 -4.82 -5.19 -7.53
C LEU A 25 -4.91 -3.89 -8.32
N ALA A 26 -6.05 -3.22 -8.26
CA ALA A 26 -6.24 -1.88 -8.81
C ALA A 26 -6.59 -0.92 -7.67
N MET A 27 -5.90 0.21 -7.59
CA MET A 27 -6.07 1.17 -6.51
C MET A 27 -5.88 2.61 -6.97
N MET A 28 -6.55 3.54 -6.30
CA MET A 28 -6.41 4.98 -6.53
C MET A 28 -5.22 5.62 -5.78
N PRO A 29 -4.87 5.22 -4.54
CA PRO A 29 -3.70 5.77 -3.86
C PRO A 29 -2.39 5.40 -4.55
N HIS A 30 -1.41 6.32 -4.52
CA HIS A 30 -0.09 6.16 -5.13
C HIS A 30 0.94 5.57 -4.17
N SER A 31 0.89 4.25 -3.94
CA SER A 31 1.91 3.56 -3.12
C SER A 31 3.32 3.67 -3.70
N ASP A 32 3.42 3.82 -5.03
CA ASP A 32 4.64 4.08 -5.80
C ASP A 32 5.29 5.44 -5.48
N ARG A 33 4.54 6.39 -4.92
CA ARG A 33 5.04 7.71 -4.51
C ARG A 33 5.24 7.84 -3.01
N SER A 34 4.99 6.79 -2.25
CA SER A 34 4.93 6.85 -0.78
C SER A 34 5.63 5.67 -0.11
N PHE A 35 6.56 5.00 -0.79
CA PHE A 35 7.30 3.85 -0.25
C PHE A 35 8.50 4.21 0.63
N LEU A 36 8.92 5.48 0.66
CA LEU A 36 9.92 6.01 1.59
C LEU A 36 9.29 7.05 2.53
N SER A 37 9.74 7.07 3.78
CA SER A 37 9.19 7.95 4.82
C SER A 37 9.29 9.44 4.47
N TRP A 38 10.39 9.87 3.82
CA TRP A 38 10.59 11.27 3.42
C TRP A 38 9.58 11.76 2.37
N GLN A 39 8.87 10.85 1.68
CA GLN A 39 7.85 11.20 0.69
C GLN A 39 6.51 11.56 1.34
N TRP A 40 6.33 11.33 2.64
CA TRP A 40 5.10 11.60 3.36
C TRP A 40 5.11 13.02 3.93
N ALA A 41 3.98 13.73 3.80
CA ALA A 41 3.84 15.08 4.33
C ALA A 41 3.85 15.13 5.87
N GLU A 42 3.33 14.06 6.49
CA GLU A 42 3.27 13.87 7.94
C GLU A 42 3.66 12.41 8.22
N TYR A 43 4.51 12.18 9.22
CA TYR A 43 4.83 10.85 9.71
C TYR A 43 4.92 10.87 11.25
N PRO A 44 4.67 9.74 11.93
CA PRO A 44 4.74 9.68 13.39
C PRO A 44 6.12 10.07 13.93
N ALA A 45 6.19 10.99 14.89
CA ALA A 45 7.45 11.53 15.39
C ALA A 45 8.39 10.48 16.03
N ASP A 46 7.85 9.34 16.45
CA ASP A 46 8.57 8.19 17.00
C ASP A 46 9.25 7.33 15.92
N TRP A 47 8.89 7.49 14.64
CA TRP A 47 9.61 6.88 13.54
C TRP A 47 10.91 7.65 13.30
N LYS A 48 12.01 7.17 13.92
CA LYS A 48 13.35 7.74 13.75
C LYS A 48 13.71 7.79 12.25
N THR A 49 13.61 8.96 11.66
CA THR A 49 13.92 9.20 10.24
C THR A 49 15.42 9.34 10.06
N SER A 50 16.11 8.22 9.89
CA SER A 50 17.26 8.23 9.00
C SER A 50 16.75 8.50 7.59
N GLU A 51 17.54 9.23 6.78
CA GLU A 51 17.29 9.33 5.34
C GLU A 51 17.06 7.91 4.78
N ASN A 52 16.00 7.73 3.99
CA ASN A 52 15.61 6.45 3.37
C ASN A 52 14.98 5.38 4.28
N HIS A 53 14.32 5.75 5.40
CA HIS A 53 13.49 4.78 6.12
C HIS A 53 12.33 4.30 5.20
N ALA A 54 12.13 2.98 5.11
CA ALA A 54 11.06 2.41 4.31
C ALA A 54 9.68 2.65 4.94
N ALA A 55 8.76 3.24 4.19
CA ALA A 55 7.37 3.40 4.63
C ALA A 55 6.58 2.10 4.44
N PRO A 56 5.44 1.90 5.14
CA PRO A 56 4.66 0.67 5.05
C PRO A 56 4.29 0.25 3.62
N TRP A 57 4.09 1.22 2.71
CA TRP A 57 3.78 0.96 1.31
C TRP A 57 4.83 0.13 0.57
N ILE A 58 6.09 0.10 1.03
CA ILE A 58 7.13 -0.77 0.45
C ILE A 58 6.72 -2.25 0.51
N LYS A 59 5.90 -2.62 1.49
CA LYS A 59 5.53 -4.01 1.76
C LYS A 59 4.77 -4.63 0.58
N MET A 60 3.98 -3.84 -0.14
CA MET A 60 3.28 -4.27 -1.35
C MET A 60 4.26 -4.81 -2.40
N PHE A 61 5.35 -4.08 -2.65
CA PHE A 61 6.35 -4.46 -3.63
C PHE A 61 7.20 -5.65 -3.17
N GLN A 62 7.53 -5.72 -1.88
CA GLN A 62 8.21 -6.88 -1.28
C GLN A 62 7.36 -8.15 -1.39
N ASN A 63 6.05 -8.05 -1.15
CA ASN A 63 5.13 -9.16 -1.28
C ASN A 63 5.02 -9.64 -2.73
N ALA A 64 4.93 -8.72 -3.70
CA ALA A 64 4.96 -9.06 -5.11
C ALA A 64 6.26 -9.79 -5.49
N TYR A 65 7.41 -9.32 -5.00
CA TYR A 65 8.70 -9.98 -5.21
C TYR A 65 8.75 -11.39 -4.60
N SER A 66 8.35 -11.54 -3.34
CA SER A 66 8.28 -12.84 -2.67
C SER A 66 7.30 -13.80 -3.36
N TRP A 67 6.18 -13.31 -3.87
CA TRP A 67 5.22 -14.11 -4.62
C TRP A 67 5.87 -14.75 -5.86
N VAL A 68 6.61 -13.96 -6.65
CA VAL A 68 7.29 -14.45 -7.85
C VAL A 68 8.43 -15.41 -7.50
N THR A 69 9.20 -15.11 -6.46
CA THR A 69 10.45 -15.84 -6.16
C THR A 69 10.25 -17.08 -5.30
N GLU A 70 9.25 -17.09 -4.42
CA GLU A 70 9.01 -18.18 -3.47
C GLU A 70 7.85 -19.10 -3.91
N GLY A 71 7.17 -18.80 -5.02
CA GLY A 71 6.04 -19.60 -5.53
C GLY A 71 4.85 -19.67 -4.57
N LYS A 72 4.75 -18.71 -3.63
CA LYS A 72 3.69 -18.68 -2.62
C LYS A 72 2.35 -18.36 -3.26
N SER A 73 1.29 -18.97 -2.76
CA SER A 73 -0.08 -18.63 -3.17
C SER A 73 -0.42 -17.20 -2.72
N CYS A 74 -1.09 -16.40 -3.57
CA CYS A 74 -1.45 -15.00 -3.29
C CYS A 74 -2.16 -14.82 -1.94
N TYR A 75 -2.93 -15.82 -1.49
CA TYR A 75 -3.65 -15.80 -0.21
C TYR A 75 -2.76 -15.91 1.04
N SER A 76 -1.50 -16.30 0.88
CA SER A 76 -0.54 -16.49 2.00
C SER A 76 0.37 -15.28 2.23
N CYS A 77 0.40 -14.34 1.28
CA CYS A 77 1.22 -13.15 1.34
C CYS A 77 0.34 -11.99 1.80
N GLY A 78 0.11 -11.89 3.12
CA GLY A 78 -0.65 -10.77 3.69
C GLY A 78 0.00 -9.43 3.33
N PHE A 79 -0.59 -8.75 2.34
CA PHE A 79 -0.59 -7.32 1.96
C PHE A 79 -1.11 -7.23 0.49
N LEU A 80 -2.41 -7.21 0.14
CA LEU A 80 -3.60 -6.80 0.91
C LEU A 80 -3.56 -7.10 2.40
#